data_AF-A0A833RLS5-F1
#
_entry.id   AF-A0A833RLS5-F1
#
_cell.length_a   1.000
_cell.length_b   1.000
_cell.length_c   1.000
_cell.angle_alpha   90.00
_cell.angle_beta   90.00
_cell.angle_gamma   90.00
#
_symmetry.space_group_name_H-M   'P 1'
#
loop_
_entity.id
_entity.type
_entity.pdbx_description
1 polymer ?
#
loop_
_entity_poly.entity_id
_entity_poly.type
_entity_poly.pdbx_seq_one_letter_code
_entity_poly.pdbx_strand_id
1 'polypeptide(L)'
;FSGAYEKPSLSSMAGTAVAPGENVKLQCFSKINYAVFILTKEDGDHITQNQSSTPQHGGHQTIFLLNPVSSTQAGTYRCYGAFLNDPYVWSQPSDPLQLQVEAPAAWRPSVETQVRLSLAALLLLVMVVLLAEAWCSGAGSLSEVR
;
A
#
# COMPACT_ATOMS: atom_id res chain seq x y z
N PHE A 1 18.04 -10.94 22.10
CA PHE A 1 19.07 -10.14 22.79
C PHE A 1 18.47 -8.80 23.17
N SER A 2 18.44 -8.46 24.46
CA SER A 2 18.14 -7.09 24.91
C SER A 2 19.31 -6.20 24.51
N GLY A 3 19.13 -5.30 23.55
CA GLY A 3 20.18 -4.37 23.14
C GLY A 3 20.68 -3.51 24.30
N ALA A 4 21.92 -3.00 24.17
CA ALA A 4 22.63 -2.35 25.28
C ALA A 4 22.12 -0.94 25.61
N TYR A 5 21.41 -0.32 24.67
CA TYR A 5 20.96 1.08 24.74
C TYR A 5 19.45 1.21 24.51
N GLU A 6 18.85 2.35 24.89
CA GLU A 6 17.40 2.58 24.77
C GLU A 6 16.91 2.52 23.31
N LYS A 7 15.72 1.97 23.08
CA LYS A 7 15.19 1.77 21.73
C LYS A 7 14.87 3.10 21.01
N PRO A 8 15.09 3.20 19.70
CA PRO A 8 14.53 4.28 18.89
C PRO A 8 13.03 4.05 18.62
N SER A 9 12.35 5.06 18.09
CA SER A 9 11.01 4.94 17.53
C SER A 9 11.07 4.67 16.02
N LEU A 10 10.12 3.89 15.52
CA LEU A 10 9.93 3.61 14.09
C LEU A 10 8.50 3.97 13.70
N SER A 11 8.35 4.74 12.62
CA SER A 11 7.06 5.16 12.08
C SER A 11 7.05 5.10 10.55
N SER A 12 5.86 4.97 9.97
CA SER A 12 5.67 5.11 8.52
C SER A 12 5.08 6.48 8.21
N MET A 13 5.64 7.15 7.21
CA MET A 13 5.14 8.46 6.77
C MET A 13 3.90 8.35 5.87
N ALA A 14 3.66 7.18 5.25
CA ALA A 14 2.56 6.95 4.32
C ALA A 14 1.47 6.01 4.88
N GLY A 15 1.65 5.51 6.11
CA GLY A 15 0.82 4.45 6.70
C GLY A 15 1.39 3.04 6.49
N THR A 16 0.69 2.04 7.02
CA THR A 16 1.16 0.64 7.04
C THR A 16 0.53 -0.24 5.95
N ALA A 17 -0.55 0.20 5.31
CA ALA A 17 -1.18 -0.48 4.18
C ALA A 17 -0.92 0.32 2.90
N VAL A 18 -0.23 -0.26 1.95
CA VAL A 18 0.28 0.43 0.76
C VAL A 18 0.04 -0.37 -0.51
N ALA A 19 -0.18 0.33 -1.62
CA ALA A 19 -0.42 -0.33 -2.90
C ALA A 19 0.90 -0.84 -3.50
N PRO A 20 0.88 -1.96 -4.27
CA PRO A 20 2.03 -2.41 -5.01
C PRO A 20 2.56 -1.31 -5.95
N GLY A 21 3.88 -1.17 -6.02
CA GLY A 21 4.55 -0.18 -6.86
C GLY A 21 4.74 1.20 -6.21
N GLU A 22 4.18 1.43 -5.02
CA GLU A 22 4.41 2.67 -4.27
C GLU A 22 5.74 2.65 -3.51
N ASN A 23 6.26 3.83 -3.19
CA ASN A 23 7.46 3.98 -2.36
C ASN A 23 7.06 4.24 -0.91
N VAL A 24 7.61 3.48 0.03
CA VAL A 24 7.35 3.68 1.46
C VAL A 24 8.54 4.35 2.12
N LYS A 25 8.25 5.36 2.95
CA LYS A 25 9.24 6.04 3.78
C LYS A 25 9.02 5.64 5.23
N LEU A 26 9.99 4.93 5.79
CA LEU A 26 10.04 4.60 7.20
C LEU A 26 11.00 5.56 7.92
N GLN A 27 10.48 6.27 8.90
CA GLN A 27 11.25 7.19 9.72
C GLN A 27 11.68 6.48 11.01
N CYS A 28 12.97 6.55 11.31
CA CYS A 28 13.49 6.14 12.59
C CYS A 28 14.01 7.36 13.35
N PHE A 29 13.63 7.51 14.63
CA PHE A 29 13.98 8.67 15.45
C PHE A 29 14.43 8.25 16.85
N SER A 30 15.34 9.01 17.44
CA SER A 30 15.67 8.90 18.87
C SER A 30 16.11 10.24 19.44
N LYS A 31 15.88 10.44 20.74
CA LYS A 31 16.51 11.54 21.50
C LYS A 31 17.98 11.25 21.80
N ILE A 32 18.40 9.98 21.70
CA ILE A 32 19.79 9.58 21.81
C ILE A 32 20.49 9.88 20.48
N ASN A 33 21.71 10.42 20.57
CA ASN A 33 22.53 10.80 19.43
C ASN A 33 23.21 9.58 18.80
N TYR A 34 22.42 8.60 18.37
CA TYR A 34 22.93 7.50 17.56
C TYR A 34 23.51 8.05 16.27
N ALA A 35 24.68 7.56 15.89
CA ALA A 35 25.34 8.04 14.68
C ALA A 35 24.77 7.38 13.42
N VAL A 36 24.36 6.11 13.54
CA VAL A 36 23.77 5.32 12.45
C VAL A 36 22.51 4.65 12.97
N PHE A 37 21.49 4.61 12.14
CA PHE A 37 20.30 3.78 12.35
C PHE A 37 20.36 2.57 11.44
N ILE A 38 19.83 1.45 11.92
CA ILE A 38 19.75 0.17 11.20
C ILE A 38 18.28 -0.25 11.16
N LEU A 39 17.76 -0.47 9.95
CA LEU A 39 16.44 -1.03 9.73
C LEU A 39 16.57 -2.50 9.36
N THR A 40 15.85 -3.38 10.06
CA THR A 40 15.78 -4.81 9.76
C THR A 40 14.37 -5.20 9.40
N LYS A 41 14.23 -6.11 8.42
CA LYS A 41 13.02 -6.87 8.18
C LYS A 41 13.15 -8.25 8.81
N GLU A 42 12.23 -8.61 9.69
CA GLU A 42 12.29 -9.89 10.42
C GLU A 42 11.67 -11.05 9.66
N ASP A 43 10.64 -10.79 8.86
CA ASP A 43 9.89 -11.81 8.15
C ASP A 43 10.38 -12.00 6.70
N GLY A 44 10.56 -13.26 6.29
CA GLY A 44 10.96 -13.62 4.92
C GLY A 44 12.44 -13.37 4.67
N ASP A 45 12.77 -12.68 3.57
CA ASP A 45 14.15 -12.30 3.27
C ASP A 45 14.66 -11.31 4.33
N HIS A 46 15.72 -11.68 5.03
CA HIS A 46 16.39 -10.82 6.00
C HIS A 46 17.04 -9.63 5.29
N ILE A 47 16.33 -8.51 5.26
CA ILE A 47 16.83 -7.24 4.73
C ILE A 47 17.38 -6.43 5.90
N THR A 48 18.60 -5.95 5.76
CA THR A 48 19.21 -4.97 6.68
C THR A 48 19.66 -3.76 5.88
N GLN A 49 19.22 -2.57 6.29
CA GLN A 49 19.65 -1.30 5.73
C GLN A 49 20.24 -0.44 6.83
N ASN A 50 21.34 0.24 6.56
CA ASN A 50 21.94 1.20 7.47
C ASN A 50 21.92 2.60 6.85
N GLN A 51 21.68 3.62 7.66
CA GLN A 51 21.76 5.01 7.23
C GLN A 51 22.31 5.88 8.35
N SER A 52 23.14 6.85 7.96
CA SER A 52 23.61 7.88 8.88
C SER A 52 22.42 8.65 9.46
N SER A 53 22.53 8.98 10.74
CA SER A 53 21.57 9.86 11.39
C SER A 53 21.75 11.30 10.90
N THR A 54 20.67 12.05 10.93
CA THR A 54 20.65 13.50 10.74
C THR A 54 20.01 14.15 11.97
N PRO A 55 20.50 15.32 12.40
CA PRO A 55 19.87 16.08 13.47
C PRO A 55 18.44 16.50 13.08
N GLN A 56 17.50 16.33 14.01
CA GLN A 56 16.12 16.77 13.88
C GLN A 56 15.68 17.39 15.20
N HIS A 57 14.71 18.32 15.19
CA HIS A 57 14.28 19.02 16.39
C HIS A 57 14.05 18.07 17.60
N GLY A 58 14.92 18.18 18.61
CA GLY A 58 14.86 17.36 19.82
C GLY A 58 15.50 15.97 19.75
N GLY A 59 16.26 15.64 18.70
CA GLY A 59 16.95 14.36 18.58
C GLY A 59 17.65 14.12 17.24
N HIS A 60 17.74 12.84 16.87
CA HIS A 60 18.37 12.35 15.64
C HIS A 60 17.40 11.43 14.92
N GLN A 61 17.41 11.47 13.58
CA GLN A 61 16.56 10.61 12.77
C GLN A 61 17.23 10.12 11.50
N THR A 62 16.56 9.24 10.78
CA THR A 62 16.82 8.97 9.37
C THR A 62 15.56 8.51 8.65
N ILE A 63 15.58 8.45 7.31
CA ILE A 63 14.46 8.01 6.49
C ILE A 63 14.92 6.87 5.57
N PHE A 64 14.42 5.68 5.85
CA PHE A 64 14.60 4.52 4.99
C PHE A 64 13.56 4.52 3.87
N LEU A 65 14.04 4.32 2.64
CA LEU A 65 13.20 4.19 1.45
C LEU A 65 13.05 2.73 1.09
N LEU A 66 11.81 2.23 1.13
CA LEU A 66 11.46 0.95 0.52
C LEU A 66 11.03 1.26 -0.92
N ASN A 67 11.96 1.03 -1.86
CA ASN A 67 11.76 1.13 -3.31
C ASN A 67 10.63 0.18 -3.75
N PRO A 68 10.01 0.42 -4.93
CA PRO A 68 8.61 0.11 -5.21
C PRO A 68 8.15 -1.19 -4.57
N VAL A 69 7.27 -1.06 -3.58
CA VAL A 69 6.92 -2.18 -2.71
C VAL A 69 6.18 -3.24 -3.49
N SER A 70 6.58 -4.49 -3.26
CA SER A 70 5.89 -5.68 -3.75
C SER A 70 5.57 -6.59 -2.56
N SER A 71 4.96 -7.75 -2.82
CA SER A 71 4.69 -8.74 -1.76
C SER A 71 5.94 -9.12 -0.95
N THR A 72 7.14 -9.02 -1.53
CA THR A 72 8.40 -9.33 -0.83
C THR A 72 8.81 -8.25 0.18
N GLN A 73 8.32 -7.02 0.05
CA GLN A 73 8.53 -5.95 1.03
C GLN A 73 7.51 -6.00 2.18
N ALA A 74 6.42 -6.75 2.07
CA ALA A 74 5.50 -6.93 3.20
C ALA A 74 6.19 -7.68 4.35
N GLY A 75 5.95 -7.26 5.59
CA GLY A 75 6.52 -7.91 6.78
C GLY A 75 6.73 -6.95 7.95
N THR A 76 7.38 -7.47 9.00
CA THR A 76 7.66 -6.73 10.23
C THR A 76 9.03 -6.07 10.16
N TYR A 77 9.03 -4.76 10.36
CA TYR A 77 10.23 -3.93 10.40
C TYR A 77 10.54 -3.48 11.83
N ARG A 78 11.83 -3.42 12.15
CA ARG A 78 12.35 -2.83 13.39
C ARG A 78 13.57 -1.96 13.13
N CYS A 79 13.70 -0.90 13.91
CA CYS A 79 14.84 0.00 13.85
C CYS A 79 15.72 -0.15 15.10
N TYR A 80 17.02 0.03 14.89
CA TYR A 80 18.07 0.05 15.92
C TYR A 80 18.94 1.28 15.73
N GLY A 81 19.60 1.72 16.80
CA GLY A 81 20.64 2.74 16.77
C GLY A 81 22.01 2.17 17.15
N ALA A 82 23.07 2.73 16.56
CA ALA A 82 24.46 2.41 16.89
C ALA A 82 25.33 3.68 16.92
N PHE A 83 26.43 3.62 17.67
CA PHE A 83 27.43 4.67 17.75
C PHE A 83 28.61 4.37 16.81
N LEU A 84 29.31 5.41 16.32
CA LEU A 84 30.47 5.23 15.45
C LEU A 84 31.61 4.45 16.11
N ASN A 85 31.77 4.61 17.42
CA ASN A 85 32.84 3.97 18.17
C ASN A 85 32.59 2.47 18.40
N ASP A 86 31.31 2.06 18.43
CA ASP A 86 30.87 0.70 18.73
C ASP A 86 29.78 0.22 17.73
N PRO A 87 30.08 0.09 16.43
CA PRO A 87 29.08 -0.17 15.39
C PRO A 87 28.44 -1.57 15.46
N TYR A 88 29.06 -2.49 16.21
CA TYR A 88 28.58 -3.85 16.43
C TYR A 88 27.64 -3.98 17.63
N VAL A 89 27.50 -2.92 18.43
CA VAL A 89 26.64 -2.90 19.62
C VAL A 89 25.41 -2.07 19.31
N TRP A 90 24.28 -2.75 19.11
CA TRP A 90 23.02 -2.11 18.76
C TRP A 90 22.17 -1.80 20.00
N SER A 91 21.34 -0.77 19.88
CA SER A 91 20.29 -0.47 20.84
C SER A 91 19.29 -1.61 20.98
N GLN A 92 18.37 -1.48 21.92
CA GLN A 92 17.14 -2.27 21.89
C GLN A 92 16.36 -2.00 20.59
N PRO A 93 15.64 -3.01 20.09
CA PRO A 93 14.76 -2.83 18.94
C PRO A 93 13.65 -1.82 19.22
N SER A 94 13.29 -1.04 18.20
CA SER A 94 12.03 -0.28 18.20
C SER A 94 10.82 -1.20 18.35
N ASP A 95 9.66 -0.60 18.61
CA ASP A 95 8.39 -1.32 18.43
C ASP A 95 8.24 -1.79 16.97
N PRO A 96 7.63 -2.97 16.74
CA PRO A 96 7.47 -3.51 15.40
C PRO A 96 6.53 -2.65 14.57
N LEU A 97 6.91 -2.43 13.31
CA LEU A 97 6.06 -1.83 12.29
C LEU A 97 5.72 -2.88 11.24
N GLN A 98 4.46 -3.29 11.18
CA GLN A 98 3.99 -4.27 10.20
C GLN A 98 3.55 -3.56 8.92
N LEU A 99 4.26 -3.81 7.82
CA LEU A 99 3.92 -3.30 6.49
C LEU A 99 3.11 -4.34 5.73
N GLN A 100 1.95 -3.92 5.22
CA GLN A 100 1.04 -4.71 4.41
C GLN A 100 1.00 -4.15 3.00
N VAL A 101 1.15 -5.02 2.01
CA VAL A 101 1.07 -4.64 0.60
C VAL A 101 -0.23 -5.22 0.06
N GLU A 102 -1.23 -4.38 -0.12
CA GLU A 102 -2.56 -4.76 -0.59
C GLU A 102 -2.78 -4.18 -1.98
N ALA A 103 -3.13 -5.04 -2.94
CA ALA A 103 -3.59 -4.52 -4.22
C ALA A 103 -4.85 -3.66 -3.97
N PRO A 104 -4.97 -2.47 -4.60
CA PRO A 104 -6.20 -1.72 -4.54
C PRO A 104 -7.32 -2.67 -4.95
N ALA A 105 -8.38 -2.74 -4.14
CA ALA A 105 -9.49 -3.65 -4.37
C ALA A 105 -9.88 -3.52 -5.84
N ALA A 106 -9.62 -4.57 -6.63
CA ALA A 106 -10.18 -4.67 -7.97
C ALA A 106 -11.66 -4.36 -7.79
N TRP A 107 -12.21 -3.40 -8.53
CA TRP A 107 -13.61 -3.03 -8.44
C TRP A 107 -14.44 -4.32 -8.58
N ARG A 108 -14.87 -4.86 -7.44
CA ARG A 108 -15.77 -6.01 -7.35
C ARG A 108 -17.11 -5.38 -7.03
N PRO A 109 -17.93 -5.07 -8.05
CA PRO A 109 -19.29 -4.61 -7.78
C PRO A 109 -19.97 -5.63 -6.87
N SER A 110 -20.72 -5.15 -5.88
CA SER A 110 -21.56 -6.03 -5.06
C SER A 110 -22.44 -6.88 -5.98
N VAL A 111 -22.77 -8.11 -5.58
CA VAL A 111 -23.69 -8.99 -6.32
C VAL A 111 -24.98 -8.25 -6.67
N GLU A 112 -25.45 -7.38 -5.78
CA GLU A 112 -26.60 -6.51 -6.00
C GLU A 112 -26.38 -5.53 -7.16
N THR A 113 -25.23 -4.86 -7.20
CA THR A 113 -24.86 -3.93 -8.27
C THR A 113 -24.74 -4.66 -9.61
N GLN A 114 -24.22 -5.89 -9.61
CA GLN A 114 -24.11 -6.73 -10.80
C GLN A 114 -25.50 -7.14 -11.32
N VAL A 115 -26.40 -7.60 -10.44
CA VAL A 115 -27.78 -7.97 -10.82
C VAL A 115 -28.54 -6.75 -11.36
N ARG A 116 -28.42 -5.58 -10.72
CA ARG A 116 -29.07 -4.34 -11.17
C ARG A 116 -28.60 -3.93 -12.58
N LEU A 117 -27.30 -4.04 -12.87
CA LEU A 117 -26.75 -3.74 -14.19
C LEU A 117 -27.22 -4.74 -15.25
N SER A 118 -27.24 -6.03 -14.93
CA SER A 118 -27.77 -7.07 -15.83
C SER A 118 -29.25 -6.86 -16.14
N LEU A 119 -30.07 -6.52 -15.15
CA LEU A 119 -31.49 -6.21 -15.33
C LEU A 119 -31.71 -4.96 -16.19
N ALA A 120 -30.95 -3.89 -15.95
CA ALA A 120 -31.03 -2.67 -16.76
C ALA A 120 -30.67 -2.95 -18.22
N ALA A 121 -29.62 -3.74 -18.47
CA ALA A 121 -29.23 -4.16 -19.82
C ALA A 121 -30.31 -4.99 -20.51
N LEU A 122 -30.93 -5.94 -19.81
CA LEU A 122 -32.04 -6.75 -20.34
C LEU A 122 -33.26 -5.88 -20.70
N LEU A 123 -33.64 -4.94 -19.85
CA LEU A 123 -34.75 -4.02 -20.11
C LEU A 123 -34.47 -3.12 -21.32
N LEU A 124 -33.24 -2.62 -21.46
CA LEU A 124 -32.84 -1.83 -22.63
C LEU A 124 -32.88 -2.65 -23.92
N LEU A 125 -32.41 -3.90 -23.89
CA LEU A 125 -32.48 -4.80 -25.04
C LEU A 125 -33.93 -5.05 -25.46
N VAL A 126 -34.83 -5.31 -24.50
CA VAL A 126 -36.27 -5.49 -24.79
C VAL A 126 -36.87 -4.23 -25.39
N MET A 127 -36.58 -3.05 -24.83
CA MET A 127 -37.05 -1.78 -25.37
C MET A 127 -36.56 -1.53 -26.80
N VAL A 128 -35.29 -1.84 -27.10
CA VAL A 128 -34.73 -1.70 -28.44
C VAL A 128 -35.42 -2.64 -29.42
N VAL A 129 -35.68 -3.90 -29.04
CA VAL A 129 -36.41 -4.86 -29.87
C VAL A 129 -37.82 -4.36 -30.15
N LEU A 130 -38.57 -3.91 -29.12
CA LEU A 130 -39.92 -3.38 -29.29
C LEU A 130 -39.96 -2.15 -30.22
N LEU A 131 -38.98 -1.25 -30.10
CA LEU A 131 -38.86 -0.09 -30.98
C LEU A 131 -38.56 -0.50 -32.43
N ALA A 132 -37.70 -1.51 -32.63
CA ALA A 132 -37.41 -2.05 -33.95
C ALA A 132 -38.65 -2.72 -34.58
N GLU A 133 -39.39 -3.53 -33.82
CA GLU A 133 -40.64 -4.16 -34.27
C GLU A 133 -41.70 -3.12 -34.64
N ALA A 134 -41.88 -2.07 -33.83
CA ALA A 134 -42.80 -0.97 -34.11
C ALA A 134 -42.38 -0.19 -35.37
N TRP A 135 -41.08 0.03 -35.55
CA TRP A 135 -40.53 0.68 -36.75
C TRP A 135 -40.73 -0.19 -38.01
N CYS A 136 -40.45 -1.49 -37.95
CA CYS A 136 -40.66 -2.42 -39.05
C CYS A 136 -42.14 -2.56 -39.43
N SER A 137 -43.03 -2.63 -38.43
CA SER A 137 -44.47 -2.67 -38.64
C SER A 137 -45.00 -1.37 -39.28
N GLY A 138 -44.44 -0.22 -38.91
CA GLY A 138 -44.76 1.08 -39.52
C GLY A 138 -44.21 1.23 -40.94
N ALA A 139 -42.99 0.76 -41.19
CA ALA A 139 -42.33 0.79 -42.51
C ALA A 139 -43.02 -0.12 -43.53
N GLY A 140 -43.64 -1.23 -43.09
CA GLY A 140 -44.49 -2.06 -43.94
C GLY A 140 -45.77 -1.39 -44.43
N SER A 141 -46.21 -0.28 -43.82
CA SER A 141 -47.41 0.46 -44.26
C SER A 141 -47.15 1.50 -45.35
N LEU A 142 -45.89 1.87 -45.62
CA LEU A 142 -45.52 2.85 -46.65
C LEU A 142 -45.09 2.22 -47.99
N SER A 143 -45.05 0.90 -48.11
CA SER A 143 -44.82 0.20 -49.38
C SER A 143 -46.11 -0.26 -50.09
N GLU A 144 -47.28 -0.05 -49.50
CA GLU A 144 -48.58 -0.48 -50.05
C GLU A 144 -49.50 0.72 -50.39
N VAL A 145 -48.92 1.80 -50.91
CA VAL A 145 -49.66 2.84 -51.65
C VAL A 145 -48.78 3.31 -52.82
N ARG A 146 -48.73 2.48 -53.88
CA ARG A 146 -48.30 2.90 -55.22
C ARG A 146 -49.43 2.63 -56.20
#